data_AF-A0A1D1UI90-F1
#
_entry.id   AF-A0A1D1UI90-F1
#
_cell.length_a   1.000
_cell.length_b   1.000
_cell.length_c   1.000
_cell.angle_alpha   90.00
_cell.angle_beta   90.00
_cell.angle_gamma   90.00
#
_symmetry.space_group_name_H-M   'P 1'
#
loop_
_entity.id
_entity.type
_entity.pdbx_description
1 polymer ?
#
loop_
_entity_poly.entity_id
_entity_poly.type
_entity_poly.pdbx_seq_one_letter_code
_entity_poly.pdbx_strand_id
1 'polypeptide(L)' 'MPGSVDWSSVDGGAMGQLKAGFENYGKFGDKTFTGNNMALKNADKWLKEAEVLGKKITTTDTSITFKKVVG' A
#
# COMPACT_ATOMS: atom_id res chain seq x y z
N MET A 1 20.11 -4.87 12.39
CA MET A 1 18.65 -5.14 12.50
C MET A 1 17.92 -3.98 11.86
N PRO A 2 17.00 -4.18 10.91
CA PRO A 2 16.22 -3.07 10.38
C PRO A 2 15.33 -2.55 11.50
N GLY A 3 15.46 -1.26 11.82
CA GLY A 3 14.78 -0.63 12.95
C GLY A 3 13.27 -0.75 12.81
N SER A 4 12.62 -1.13 13.91
CA SER A 4 11.17 -1.11 14.05
C SER A 4 10.67 0.29 13.68
N VAL A 5 9.93 0.39 12.58
CA VAL A 5 9.22 1.61 12.23
C VAL A 5 8.22 1.88 13.35
N ASP A 6 8.41 2.99 14.05
CA ASP A 6 7.52 3.41 15.13
C ASP A 6 6.26 4.05 14.53
N TRP A 7 5.22 3.22 14.39
CA TRP A 7 3.92 3.62 13.88
C TRP A 7 3.10 4.45 14.90
N SER A 8 3.60 4.65 16.13
CA SER A 8 2.88 5.42 17.17
C SER A 8 2.85 6.93 16.91
N SER A 9 3.69 7.43 16.01
CA SER A 9 3.69 8.84 15.58
C SER A 9 2.72 9.13 14.42
N VAL A 10 2.13 8.09 13.82
CA VAL A 10 1.15 8.28 12.75
C VAL A 10 -0.18 8.64 13.39
N ASP A 11 -0.64 9.86 13.13
CA ASP A 11 -1.92 10.37 13.59
C ASP A 11 -3.04 9.35 13.31
N GLY A 12 -3.84 9.02 14.33
CA GLY A 12 -4.81 7.91 14.24
C GLY A 12 -5.83 8.11 13.11
N GLY A 13 -6.10 9.36 12.74
CA GLY A 13 -6.92 9.71 11.57
C GLY A 13 -6.27 9.36 10.23
N ALA A 14 -4.95 9.52 10.11
CA ALA A 14 -4.19 9.15 8.90
C ALA A 14 -4.14 7.63 8.73
N MET A 15 -4.05 6.88 9.83
CA MET A 15 -4.13 5.41 9.80
C MET A 15 -5.48 4.91 9.28
N GLY A 16 -6.57 5.58 9.69
CA GLY A 16 -7.93 5.29 9.20
C GLY A 16 -8.10 5.57 7.70
N GLN A 17 -7.54 6.69 7.23
CA GLN A 17 -7.54 7.03 5.80
C GLN A 17 -6.71 6.05 4.95
N LEU A 18 -5.56 5.61 5.47
CA LEU A 18 -4.73 4.60 4.83
C LEU A 18 -5.47 3.27 4.71
N LYS A 19 -6.16 2.83 5.78
CA LYS A 19 -6.97 1.61 5.77
C LYS A 19 -8.14 1.70 4.79
N ALA A 20 -8.86 2.82 4.77
CA ALA A 20 -9.97 3.04 3.84
C ALA A 20 -9.50 3.05 2.38
N GLY A 21 -8.34 3.65 2.11
CA GLY A 21 -7.67 3.57 0.81
C GLY A 21 -7.35 2.11 0.46
N PHE A 22 -6.69 1.39 1.35
CA PHE A 22 -6.32 -0.01 1.12
C PHE A 22 -7.53 -0.89 0.78
N GLU A 23 -8.62 -0.77 1.52
CA GLU A 23 -9.85 -1.52 1.26
C GLU A 23 -10.51 -1.10 -0.06
N ASN A 24 -10.51 0.20 -0.40
CA ASN A 24 -11.12 0.71 -1.62
C ASN A 24 -10.38 0.27 -2.88
N TYR A 25 -9.04 0.35 -2.89
CA TYR A 25 -8.22 -0.11 -4.03
C TYR A 25 -8.07 -1.63 -4.04
N GLY A 26 -8.15 -2.29 -2.88
CA GLY A 26 -8.09 -3.74 -2.73
C GLY A 26 -9.28 -4.44 -3.35
N LYS A 27 -10.49 -3.96 -3.05
CA LYS A 27 -11.74 -4.45 -3.68
C LYS A 27 -11.94 -3.97 -5.12
N PHE A 28 -11.09 -3.06 -5.61
CA PHE A 28 -11.25 -2.46 -6.93
C PHE A 28 -10.94 -3.47 -8.03
N GLY A 29 -12.00 -4.05 -8.61
CA GLY A 29 -11.89 -5.03 -9.69
C GLY A 29 -11.56 -6.45 -9.25
N ASP A 30 -11.40 -6.70 -7.94
CA ASP A 30 -11.21 -8.04 -7.38
C ASP A 30 -12.37 -8.40 -6.44
N LYS A 31 -13.27 -9.26 -6.91
CA LYS A 31 -14.43 -9.76 -6.14
C LYS A 31 -14.02 -10.79 -5.09
N THR A 32 -12.78 -11.26 -5.11
CA THR A 32 -12.21 -12.22 -4.15
C THR A 32 -11.40 -11.53 -3.06
N PHE A 33 -11.37 -10.19 -3.05
CA PHE A 33 -10.71 -9.39 -2.03
C PHE A 33 -11.27 -9.70 -0.63
N THR A 34 -10.44 -10.31 0.22
CA THR A 34 -10.78 -10.70 1.59
C THR A 34 -10.37 -9.65 2.63
N GLY A 35 -9.98 -8.43 2.22
CA GLY A 35 -9.55 -7.38 3.14
C GLY A 35 -8.06 -7.44 3.52
N ASN A 36 -7.37 -8.54 3.21
CA ASN A 36 -5.98 -8.76 3.60
C ASN A 36 -4.99 -8.74 2.43
N ASN A 37 -5.49 -8.80 1.18
CA ASN A 37 -4.65 -9.05 0.01
C ASN A 37 -5.02 -8.05 -1.08
N MET A 38 -4.09 -7.24 -1.59
CA MET A 38 -4.35 -6.33 -2.72
C MET A 38 -3.54 -6.77 -3.94
N ALA A 39 -4.07 -6.68 -5.15
CA ALA A 39 -3.28 -6.93 -6.36
C ALA A 39 -2.21 -5.84 -6.60
N LEU A 40 -1.02 -6.22 -7.07
CA LEU A 40 0.10 -5.28 -7.34
C LEU A 40 -0.34 -4.09 -8.21
N LYS A 41 -1.10 -4.37 -9.29
CA LYS A 41 -1.61 -3.34 -10.19
C LYS A 41 -2.49 -2.30 -9.48
N ASN A 42 -3.23 -2.71 -8.45
CA ASN A 42 -4.08 -1.82 -7.66
C ASN A 42 -3.25 -1.01 -6.66
N ALA A 43 -2.23 -1.63 -6.06
CA ALA A 43 -1.28 -0.94 -5.19
C ALA A 43 -0.49 0.14 -5.95
N ASP A 44 0.00 -0.18 -7.16
CA ASP A 44 0.67 0.78 -8.03
C ASP A 44 -0.25 1.95 -8.41
N LYS A 45 -1.53 1.67 -8.70
CA LYS A 45 -2.51 2.72 -9.00
C LYS A 45 -2.73 3.63 -7.79
N TRP A 46 -2.90 3.06 -6.61
CA TRP A 46 -3.11 3.81 -5.38
C TRP A 46 -1.91 4.70 -5.04
N LEU A 47 -0.70 4.16 -5.08
CA LEU A 47 0.54 4.91 -4.79
C LEU A 47 0.85 5.98 -5.83
N LYS A 48 0.36 5.80 -7.06
CA LYS A 48 0.47 6.79 -8.14
C LYS A 48 -0.52 7.93 -7.95
N GLU A 49 -1.78 7.63 -7.59
CA GLU A 49 -2.80 8.64 -7.26
C GLU A 49 -2.47 9.40 -5.97
N ALA A 50 -1.79 8.76 -5.02
CA ALA A 50 -1.26 9.40 -3.82
C ALA A 50 0.01 10.25 -4.08
N GLU A 51 0.47 10.35 -5.33
CA GLU A 51 1.70 11.06 -5.74
C GLU A 51 2.97 10.64 -4.97
N VAL A 52 2.97 9.40 -4.47
CA VAL A 52 4.11 8.79 -3.75
C VAL A 52 5.09 8.16 -4.76
N LEU A 53 4.55 7.58 -5.83
CA LEU A 53 5.32 7.07 -6.95
C LEU A 53 5.90 8.21 -7.80
N GLY A 54 7.22 8.23 -7.97
CA GLY A 54 7.95 9.17 -8.83
C GLY A 54 8.79 10.23 -8.12
N LYS A 55 8.69 10.37 -6.79
CA LYS A 55 9.55 11.30 -6.00
C LYS A 55 10.78 10.61 -5.42
N LYS A 56 10.56 9.60 -4.58
CA LYS A 56 11.62 8.77 -3.96
C LYS A 56 11.38 7.27 -4.15
N ILE A 57 10.14 6.87 -4.44
CA ILE A 57 9.75 5.48 -4.64
C ILE A 57 9.42 5.31 -6.12
N THR A 58 10.05 4.33 -6.76
CA THR A 58 9.79 3.98 -8.17
C THR A 58 8.88 2.77 -8.27
N THR A 59 8.25 2.57 -9.43
CA THR A 59 7.45 1.36 -9.71
C THR A 59 8.27 0.08 -9.58
N THR A 60 9.59 0.15 -9.79
CA THR A 60 10.51 -0.96 -9.51
C THR A 60 10.60 -1.25 -8.01
N ASP A 61 10.74 -0.22 -7.17
CA ASP A 61 10.78 -0.38 -5.71
C ASP A 61 9.47 -0.97 -5.18
N THR A 62 8.33 -0.51 -5.71
CA THR A 62 7.00 -1.03 -5.34
C THR A 62 6.85 -2.50 -5.76
N SER A 63 7.28 -2.85 -6.98
CA SER A 63 7.25 -4.23 -7.48
C SER A 63 8.11 -5.20 -6.64
N ILE A 64 9.31 -4.76 -6.23
CA ILE A 64 10.20 -5.55 -5.37
C ILE A 64 9.61 -5.69 -3.97
N THR A 65 9.09 -4.60 -3.40
CA THR A 65 8.50 -4.59 -2.05
C THR A 65 7.27 -5.48 -2.00
N PHE A 66 6.38 -5.39 -2.99
CA PHE A 66 5.20 -6.25 -3.09
C PHE A 66 5.57 -7.74 -3.18
N LYS A 67 6.60 -8.09 -3.96
CA LYS A 67 7.12 -9.47 -4.01
C LYS A 67 7.70 -9.94 -2.68
N LYS A 68 8.31 -9.07 -1.89
CA LYS A 68 8.85 -9.39 -0.54
C LYS A 68 7.77 -9.52 0.54
N VAL A 69 6.60 -8.92 0.33
CA VAL A 69 5.48 -8.93 1.29
C VAL A 69 4.53 -10.10 1.00
N VAL A 70 4.38 -10.47 -0.27
CA VAL A 70 3.50 -11.57 -0.71
C VAL A 70 4.24 -12.91 -0.86
N GLY A 71 5.55 -12.88 -1.13
CA GLY A 71 6.42 -14.06 -1.16
C GLY A 71 7.00 -14.36 0.22
#